data_AF-A0A061SI76-F1
#
_entry.id   AF-A0A061SI76-F1
#
_cell.length_a   1.000
_cell.length_b   1.000
_cell.length_c   1.000
_cell.angle_alpha   90.00
_cell.angle_beta   90.00
_cell.angle_gamma   90.00
#
_symmetry.space_group_name_H-M   'P 1'
#
loop_
_entity.id
_entity.type
_entity.pdbx_description
1 polymer ?
#
loop_
_entity_poly.entity_id
_entity_poly.type
_entity_poly.pdbx_seq_one_letter_code
_entity_poly.pdbx_strand_id
1 'polypeptide(L)'
;MQSKSPHQIDPELSDKLFSIVNDILPSDKQVKPRTGLLTFGDAPFHISQPNQHDTKAEFEHEYQIVTEAMAGLRKLVPLFLTREDADQQRTLDLLRLEFDAKMQQGAPETPIDVAIDLVRSVVADVGGLRASVRIFIDLFRALSERRDELEQHRDKFWNLPHRAPEYYARAIANRLAKLYARKTGQKPTSGASTDTGDASTKFTKALEQIFSLLDIQSGARSPADWAIKNLTEEDLAPRMSVLENLGLGPSPSRKGLSMSRCVLPEGAKD
;
A
#
# COMPACT_ATOMS: atom_id res chain seq x y z
N MET A 1 19.92 -13.26 -1.52
CA MET A 1 19.04 -12.58 -0.54
C MET A 1 18.07 -11.72 -1.35
N GLN A 2 16.81 -12.14 -1.44
CA GLN A 2 15.79 -11.42 -2.22
C GLN A 2 15.40 -10.16 -1.44
N SER A 3 15.62 -8.98 -2.04
CA SER A 3 15.12 -7.71 -1.50
C SER A 3 13.61 -7.74 -1.53
N LYS A 4 12.97 -7.90 -0.36
CA LYS A 4 11.52 -7.75 -0.21
C LYS A 4 11.14 -6.35 -0.75
N SER A 5 10.23 -6.30 -1.71
CA SER A 5 9.67 -5.02 -2.17
C SER A 5 9.02 -4.31 -0.97
N PRO A 6 9.11 -2.97 -0.87
CA PRO A 6 8.61 -2.18 0.27
C PRO A 6 7.08 -2.22 0.50
N HIS A 7 6.37 -3.09 -0.22
CA HIS A 7 4.92 -3.30 -0.12
C HIS A 7 4.52 -4.75 0.15
N GLN A 8 5.49 -5.66 0.35
CA GLN A 8 5.18 -7.02 0.75
C GLN A 8 4.88 -7.06 2.24
N ILE A 9 3.59 -7.12 2.56
CA ILE A 9 3.10 -7.42 3.91
C ILE A 9 3.63 -8.80 4.29
N ASP A 10 4.14 -8.93 5.52
CA ASP A 10 4.56 -10.23 6.06
C ASP A 10 3.40 -11.23 5.92
N PRO A 11 3.59 -12.38 5.23
CA PRO A 11 2.53 -13.38 5.06
C PRO A 11 1.92 -13.80 6.39
N GLU A 12 2.71 -13.89 7.47
CA GLU A 12 2.19 -14.24 8.79
C GLU A 12 1.26 -13.17 9.37
N LEU A 13 1.57 -11.89 9.14
CA LEU A 13 0.74 -10.77 9.57
C LEU A 13 -0.56 -10.73 8.75
N SER A 14 -0.46 -10.99 7.45
CA SER A 14 -1.62 -11.08 6.56
C SER A 14 -2.58 -12.18 7.00
N ASP A 15 -2.07 -13.38 7.29
CA ASP A 15 -2.88 -14.51 7.75
C ASP A 15 -3.58 -14.22 9.09
N LYS A 16 -2.89 -13.59 10.05
CA LYS A 16 -3.48 -13.15 11.32
C LYS A 16 -4.61 -12.14 11.10
N LEU A 17 -4.41 -11.17 10.21
CA LEU A 17 -5.45 -10.19 9.87
C LEU A 17 -6.67 -10.86 9.23
N PHE A 18 -6.49 -11.83 8.33
CA PHE A 18 -7.59 -12.60 7.76
C PHE A 18 -8.36 -13.39 8.82
N SER A 19 -7.66 -14.00 9.79
CA SER A 19 -8.29 -14.71 10.89
C SER A 19 -9.22 -13.79 11.68
N ILE A 20 -8.71 -12.63 12.11
CA ILE A 20 -9.49 -11.66 12.90
C ILE A 20 -10.70 -11.14 12.11
N VAL A 21 -10.52 -10.85 10.82
CA VAL A 21 -11.62 -10.38 9.96
C VAL A 21 -12.67 -11.47 9.74
N ASN A 22 -12.26 -12.73 9.61
CA ASN A 22 -13.21 -13.83 9.40
C ASN A 22 -13.99 -14.18 10.67
N ASP A 23 -13.45 -13.90 11.86
CA ASP A 23 -14.14 -14.12 13.14
C ASP A 23 -15.31 -13.14 13.35
N ILE A 24 -15.24 -11.94 12.77
CA ILE A 24 -16.33 -10.94 12.85
C ILE A 24 -17.41 -11.13 11.78
N LEU A 25 -17.11 -11.82 10.69
CA LEU A 25 -18.03 -12.03 9.58
C LEU A 25 -18.84 -13.33 9.79
N PRO A 26 -20.11 -13.36 9.36
CA PRO A 26 -20.86 -14.61 9.36
C PRO A 26 -20.25 -15.60 8.35
N SER A 27 -20.39 -16.90 8.61
CA SER A 27 -19.68 -17.98 7.92
C SER A 27 -19.89 -18.00 6.40
N ASP A 28 -21.04 -17.51 5.94
CA ASP A 28 -21.41 -17.37 4.52
C ASP A 28 -20.72 -16.19 3.81
N LYS A 29 -20.04 -15.31 4.56
CA LYS A 29 -19.47 -14.04 4.06
C LYS A 29 -17.97 -13.88 4.31
N GLN A 30 -17.28 -14.95 4.71
CA GLN A 30 -15.84 -14.93 4.98
C GLN A 30 -15.02 -14.44 3.77
N VAL A 31 -13.93 -13.74 4.05
CA VAL A 31 -12.97 -13.25 3.05
C VAL A 31 -11.85 -14.27 2.91
N LYS A 32 -11.62 -14.74 1.68
CA LYS A 32 -10.49 -15.61 1.36
C LYS A 32 -9.32 -14.76 0.85
N PRO A 33 -8.07 -15.11 1.21
CA PRO A 33 -6.89 -14.47 0.64
C PRO A 33 -6.89 -14.67 -0.89
N ARG A 34 -6.61 -13.59 -1.64
CA ARG A 34 -6.48 -13.65 -3.10
C ARG A 34 -5.18 -14.34 -3.47
N THR A 35 -5.24 -15.63 -3.75
CA THR A 35 -4.13 -16.42 -4.29
C THR A 35 -4.18 -16.40 -5.81
N GLY A 36 -3.58 -15.39 -6.41
CA GLY A 36 -3.35 -15.30 -7.86
C GLY A 36 -1.86 -15.38 -8.15
N LEU A 37 -1.47 -15.89 -9.34
CA LEU A 37 -0.08 -16.04 -9.78
C LEU A 37 0.73 -14.72 -9.75
N LEU A 38 0.06 -13.56 -9.63
CA LEU A 38 0.61 -12.21 -9.58
C LEU A 38 0.23 -11.42 -8.32
N THR A 39 -0.53 -11.99 -7.39
CA THR A 39 -0.96 -11.32 -6.15
C THR A 39 -0.54 -12.16 -4.95
N PHE A 40 0.64 -11.88 -4.41
CA PHE A 40 1.13 -12.50 -3.19
C PHE A 40 0.87 -11.56 -2.01
N GLY A 41 0.06 -12.02 -1.04
CA GLY A 41 0.03 -11.45 0.31
C GLY A 41 -0.87 -10.24 0.57
N ASP A 42 -1.90 -9.97 -0.24
CA ASP A 42 -2.82 -8.86 0.03
C ASP A 42 -3.61 -9.06 1.33
N ALA A 43 -3.53 -8.11 2.26
CA ALA A 43 -4.34 -8.06 3.48
C ALA A 43 -5.86 -7.90 3.17
N PRO A 44 -6.78 -8.31 4.08
CA PRO A 44 -8.22 -8.26 3.85
C PRO A 44 -8.75 -6.85 3.54
N PHE A 45 -8.06 -5.83 4.02
CA PHE A 45 -8.25 -4.42 3.66
C PHE A 45 -6.87 -3.79 3.50
N HIS A 46 -6.77 -2.72 2.71
CA HIS A 46 -5.51 -1.99 2.58
C HIS A 46 -5.06 -1.49 3.95
N ILE A 47 -4.02 -2.09 4.51
CA ILE A 47 -3.34 -1.59 5.71
C ILE A 47 -2.25 -0.58 5.36
N SER A 48 -1.85 -0.51 4.08
CA SER A 48 -0.92 0.50 3.60
C SER A 48 -1.42 1.88 4.01
N GLN A 49 -0.65 2.52 4.87
CA GLN A 49 -0.89 3.86 5.34
C GLN A 49 -1.00 4.84 4.15
N PRO A 50 -1.74 5.94 4.27
CA PRO A 50 -1.55 7.10 3.38
C PRO A 50 -0.13 7.68 3.45
N ASN A 51 0.68 7.27 4.44
CA ASN A 51 2.00 7.78 4.75
C ASN A 51 2.93 6.59 5.04
N GLN A 52 4.04 6.40 4.34
CA GLN A 52 4.84 5.17 4.43
C GLN A 52 5.56 4.94 5.77
N HIS A 53 5.35 5.80 6.77
CA HIS A 53 6.08 5.80 8.04
C HIS A 53 5.15 5.48 9.21
N ASP A 54 5.54 4.51 10.03
CA ASP A 54 4.80 4.11 11.22
C ASP A 54 5.05 5.08 12.38
N THR A 55 6.25 5.66 12.46
CA THR A 55 6.64 6.59 13.53
C THR A 55 7.20 7.92 13.02
N LYS A 56 7.14 8.97 13.87
CA LYS A 56 7.79 10.26 13.60
C LYS A 56 9.30 10.10 13.43
N ALA A 57 9.91 9.21 14.21
CA ALA A 57 11.34 8.95 14.16
C ALA A 57 11.76 8.33 12.82
N GLU A 58 11.00 7.37 12.29
CA GLU A 58 11.24 6.81 10.95
C GLU A 58 11.13 7.86 9.84
N PHE A 59 10.11 8.72 9.93
CA PHE A 59 9.95 9.84 8.99
C PHE A 59 11.14 10.80 9.05
N GLU A 60 11.56 11.23 10.25
CA GLU A 60 12.70 12.12 10.43
C GLU A 60 14.00 11.48 9.92
N HIS A 61 14.16 10.18 10.15
CA HIS A 61 15.32 9.43 9.67
C HIS A 61 15.37 9.32 8.14
N GLU A 62 14.26 8.99 7.47
CA GLU A 62 14.22 8.99 5.99
C GLU A 62 14.47 10.39 5.44
N TYR A 63 13.82 11.41 6.02
CA TYR A 63 14.02 12.80 5.62
C TYR A 63 15.48 13.24 5.73
N GLN A 64 16.15 12.84 6.82
CA GLN A 64 17.58 13.10 7.01
C GLN A 64 18.43 12.38 5.95
N ILE A 65 18.20 11.08 5.72
CA ILE A 65 18.92 10.30 4.69
C ILE A 65 18.79 10.95 3.32
N VAL A 66 17.57 11.29 2.90
CA VAL A 66 17.30 11.91 1.60
C VAL A 66 18.02 13.26 1.50
N THR A 67 17.94 14.10 2.54
CA THR A 67 18.57 15.41 2.57
C THR A 67 20.10 15.32 2.50
N GLU A 68 20.71 14.40 3.25
CA GLU A 68 22.16 14.17 3.26
C GLU A 68 22.64 13.60 1.92
N ALA A 69 21.94 12.62 1.35
CA ALA A 69 22.24 12.06 0.04
C ALA A 69 22.18 13.13 -1.06
N MET A 70 21.15 13.99 -1.04
CA MET A 70 21.05 15.14 -1.96
C MET A 70 22.20 16.12 -1.78
N ALA A 71 22.60 16.43 -0.53
CA ALA A 71 23.72 17.33 -0.27
C ALA A 71 25.05 16.77 -0.80
N GLY A 72 25.26 15.45 -0.68
CA GLY A 72 26.40 14.75 -1.28
C GLY A 72 26.40 14.86 -2.81
N LEU A 73 25.28 14.52 -3.46
CA LEU A 73 25.15 14.60 -4.92
C LEU A 73 25.29 16.03 -5.45
N ARG A 74 24.77 17.04 -4.73
CA ARG A 74 24.89 18.45 -5.10
C ARG A 74 26.34 18.93 -5.13
N LYS A 75 27.22 18.34 -4.31
CA LYS A 75 28.67 18.61 -4.34
C LYS A 75 29.39 17.80 -5.41
N LEU A 76 29.00 16.54 -5.59
CA LEU A 76 29.67 15.60 -6.48
C LEU A 76 29.40 15.89 -7.97
N VAL A 77 28.14 16.11 -8.34
CA VAL A 77 27.74 16.24 -9.76
C VAL A 77 28.42 17.43 -10.46
N PRO A 78 28.52 18.63 -9.86
CA PRO A 78 29.20 19.76 -10.50
C PRO A 78 30.67 19.50 -10.82
N LEU A 79 31.38 18.68 -10.03
CA LEU A 79 32.80 18.36 -10.28
C LEU A 79 33.03 17.69 -11.64
N PHE A 80 31.99 17.05 -12.21
CA PHE A 80 32.06 16.37 -13.50
C PHE A 80 31.36 17.14 -14.64
N LEU A 81 30.61 18.20 -14.32
CA LEU A 81 29.85 18.97 -15.31
C LEU A 81 30.46 20.35 -15.58
N THR A 82 31.03 20.99 -14.58
CA THR A 82 31.57 22.34 -14.71
C THR A 82 32.94 22.30 -15.40
N ARG A 83 33.12 23.19 -16.37
CA ARG A 83 34.36 23.36 -17.14
C ARG A 83 34.75 24.83 -17.05
N GLU A 84 35.45 25.21 -16.00
CA GLU A 84 35.84 26.62 -15.80
C GLU A 84 37.13 26.90 -16.59
N ASP A 85 38.07 25.95 -16.60
CA ASP A 85 39.41 26.12 -17.21
C ASP A 85 39.81 24.98 -18.17
N ALA A 86 40.73 25.29 -19.10
CA ALA A 86 41.29 24.31 -20.03
C ALA A 86 42.06 23.16 -19.31
N ASP A 87 42.74 23.49 -18.19
CA ASP A 87 43.46 22.51 -17.38
C ASP A 87 42.51 21.57 -16.62
N GLN A 88 41.37 22.08 -16.14
CA GLN A 88 40.32 21.27 -15.55
C GLN A 88 39.73 20.32 -16.60
N GLN A 89 39.45 20.82 -17.81
CA GLN A 89 38.94 20.00 -18.90
C GLN A 89 39.90 18.85 -19.24
N ARG A 90 41.21 19.15 -19.36
CA ARG A 90 42.22 18.12 -19.60
C ARG A 90 42.27 17.08 -18.48
N THR A 91 42.17 17.52 -17.23
CA THR A 91 42.15 16.63 -16.07
C THR A 91 40.93 15.71 -16.09
N LEU A 92 39.75 16.25 -16.41
CA LEU A 92 38.52 15.46 -16.55
C LEU A 92 38.61 14.46 -17.70
N ASP A 93 39.22 14.82 -18.82
CA ASP A 93 39.40 13.90 -19.95
C ASP A 93 40.35 12.75 -19.60
N LEU A 94 41.42 13.02 -18.84
CA LEU A 94 42.32 11.97 -18.33
C LEU A 94 41.61 11.07 -17.31
N LEU A 95 40.86 11.65 -16.37
CA LEU A 95 40.07 10.89 -15.41
C LEU A 95 39.04 10.02 -16.11
N ARG A 96 38.35 10.56 -17.11
CA ARG A 96 37.38 9.81 -17.91
C ARG A 96 38.04 8.59 -18.54
N LEU A 97 39.17 8.77 -19.21
CA LEU A 97 39.86 7.68 -19.89
C LEU A 97 40.28 6.57 -18.90
N GLU A 98 40.82 6.94 -17.75
CA GLU A 98 41.23 5.99 -16.71
C GLU A 98 40.04 5.26 -16.05
N PHE A 99 38.96 5.98 -15.77
CA PHE A 99 37.74 5.40 -15.19
C PHE A 99 37.03 4.46 -16.16
N ASP A 100 36.87 4.88 -17.42
CA ASP A 100 36.22 4.08 -18.44
C ASP A 100 37.01 2.78 -18.69
N ALA A 101 38.35 2.86 -18.76
CA ALA A 101 39.22 1.69 -18.89
C ALA A 101 39.07 0.72 -17.70
N LYS A 102 39.03 1.22 -16.46
CA LYS A 102 38.84 0.38 -15.27
C LYS A 102 37.45 -0.24 -15.20
N MET A 103 36.42 0.48 -15.63
CA MET A 103 35.06 -0.07 -15.68
C MET A 103 34.92 -1.16 -16.73
N GLN A 104 35.59 -1.01 -17.89
CA GLN A 104 35.65 -2.06 -18.91
C GLN A 104 36.39 -3.30 -18.43
N GLN A 105 37.54 -3.14 -17.76
CA GLN A 105 38.27 -4.27 -17.18
C GLN A 105 37.48 -4.99 -16.07
N GLY A 106 36.62 -4.27 -15.35
CA GLY A 106 35.76 -4.83 -14.31
C GLY A 106 34.40 -5.31 -14.80
N ALA A 107 34.11 -5.22 -16.09
CA ALA A 107 32.86 -5.69 -16.67
C ALA A 107 32.85 -7.23 -16.71
N PRO A 108 31.71 -7.88 -16.44
CA PRO A 108 31.62 -9.32 -16.51
C PRO A 108 31.83 -9.81 -17.94
N GLU A 109 32.90 -10.57 -18.18
CA GLU A 109 33.18 -11.23 -19.47
C GLU A 109 32.35 -12.52 -19.66
N THR A 110 31.71 -12.99 -18.59
CA THR A 110 30.93 -14.24 -18.51
C THR A 110 29.49 -14.05 -19.01
N PRO A 111 28.79 -15.15 -19.35
CA PRO A 111 27.37 -15.08 -19.72
C PRO A 111 26.55 -14.38 -18.64
N ILE A 112 25.67 -13.49 -19.10
CA ILE A 112 24.88 -12.59 -18.26
C ILE A 112 23.76 -13.41 -17.61
N ASP A 113 23.98 -13.86 -16.37
CA ASP A 113 22.98 -14.61 -15.60
C ASP A 113 22.04 -13.69 -14.81
N VAL A 114 22.46 -12.45 -14.51
CA VAL A 114 21.71 -11.50 -13.68
C VAL A 114 21.55 -10.16 -14.39
N ALA A 115 20.38 -9.54 -14.28
CA ALA A 115 20.08 -8.24 -14.90
C ALA A 115 21.06 -7.12 -14.49
N ILE A 116 21.64 -7.19 -13.28
CA ILE A 116 22.64 -6.22 -12.83
C ILE A 116 23.94 -6.31 -13.63
N ASP A 117 24.33 -7.51 -14.07
CA ASP A 117 25.54 -7.73 -14.86
C ASP A 117 25.37 -7.17 -16.28
N LEU A 118 24.16 -7.27 -16.84
CA LEU A 118 23.79 -6.58 -18.08
C LEU A 118 23.93 -5.06 -17.94
N VAL A 119 23.41 -4.47 -16.85
CA VAL A 119 23.51 -3.03 -16.64
C VAL A 119 24.98 -2.61 -16.53
N ARG A 120 25.80 -3.39 -15.82
CA ARG A 120 27.25 -3.12 -15.68
C ARG A 120 27.98 -3.21 -17.01
N SER A 121 27.72 -4.22 -17.83
CA SER A 121 28.35 -4.34 -19.15
C SER A 121 27.95 -3.18 -20.06
N VAL A 122 26.67 -2.83 -20.11
CA VAL A 122 26.18 -1.69 -20.90
C VAL A 122 26.77 -0.36 -20.43
N VAL A 123 26.92 -0.16 -19.12
CA VAL A 123 27.56 1.04 -18.57
C VAL A 123 29.04 1.11 -18.97
N ALA A 124 29.75 -0.02 -18.95
CA ALA A 124 31.15 -0.09 -19.37
C ALA A 124 31.32 0.18 -20.88
N ASP A 125 30.39 -0.30 -21.71
CA ASP A 125 30.42 -0.11 -23.17
C ASP A 125 30.11 1.32 -23.60
N VAL A 126 29.15 1.98 -22.93
CA VAL A 126 28.70 3.35 -23.29
C VAL A 126 29.67 4.43 -22.79
N GLY A 127 30.51 4.11 -21.81
CA GLY A 127 31.41 5.04 -21.14
C GLY A 127 30.99 5.24 -19.69
N GLY A 128 31.67 4.53 -18.79
CA GLY A 128 31.37 4.41 -17.38
C GLY A 128 31.16 5.74 -16.67
N LEU A 129 32.11 6.67 -16.79
CA LEU A 129 32.04 7.96 -16.10
C LEU A 129 30.80 8.76 -16.56
N ARG A 130 30.55 8.83 -17.86
CA ARG A 130 29.43 9.60 -18.43
C ARG A 130 28.09 8.98 -18.01
N ALA A 131 27.99 7.66 -18.05
CA ALA A 131 26.79 6.95 -17.63
C ALA A 131 26.54 7.12 -16.12
N SER A 132 27.57 7.00 -15.27
CA SER A 132 27.45 7.23 -13.83
C SER A 132 27.00 8.66 -13.50
N VAL A 133 27.55 9.67 -14.16
CA VAL A 133 27.13 11.08 -13.95
C VAL A 133 25.65 11.26 -14.29
N ARG A 134 25.16 10.66 -15.39
CA ARG A 134 23.72 10.70 -15.73
C ARG A 134 22.86 10.02 -14.66
N ILE A 135 23.26 8.84 -14.20
CA ILE A 135 22.58 8.13 -13.11
C ILE A 135 22.52 9.00 -11.85
N PHE A 136 23.60 9.71 -11.50
CA PHE A 136 23.60 10.63 -10.36
C PHE A 136 22.65 11.82 -10.55
N ILE A 137 22.50 12.35 -11.77
CA ILE A 137 21.53 13.41 -12.06
C ILE A 137 20.10 12.89 -11.89
N ASP A 138 19.80 11.70 -12.41
CA ASP A 138 18.46 11.10 -12.30
C ASP A 138 18.14 10.73 -10.85
N LEU A 139 19.11 10.20 -10.11
CA LEU A 139 18.99 9.96 -8.67
C LEU A 139 18.75 11.26 -7.90
N PHE A 140 19.46 12.35 -8.25
CA PHE A 140 19.26 13.65 -7.62
C PHE A 140 17.83 14.16 -7.85
N ARG A 141 17.27 13.99 -9.06
CA ARG A 141 15.87 14.35 -9.35
C ARG A 141 14.90 13.53 -8.52
N ALA A 142 15.05 12.21 -8.51
CA ALA A 142 14.19 11.32 -7.73
C ALA A 142 14.24 11.64 -6.22
N LEU A 143 15.43 11.92 -5.68
CA LEU A 143 15.59 12.34 -4.29
C LEU A 143 14.98 13.72 -4.02
N SER A 144 15.07 14.66 -4.97
CA SER A 144 14.44 15.97 -4.84
C SER A 144 12.92 15.87 -4.81
N GLU A 145 12.33 15.10 -5.72
CA GLU A 145 10.90 14.83 -5.73
C GLU A 145 10.46 14.19 -4.41
N ARG A 146 11.22 13.19 -3.93
CA ARG A 146 10.92 12.54 -2.66
C ARG A 146 11.04 13.49 -1.47
N ARG A 147 12.06 14.35 -1.43
CA ARG A 147 12.21 15.35 -0.36
C ARG A 147 11.01 16.30 -0.36
N ASP A 148 10.58 16.76 -1.53
CA ASP A 148 9.46 17.69 -1.65
C ASP A 148 8.14 17.02 -1.22
N GLU A 149 7.95 15.73 -1.52
CA GLU A 149 6.85 14.92 -0.96
C GLU A 149 6.92 14.84 0.57
N LEU A 150 8.09 14.52 1.13
CA LEU A 150 8.28 14.43 2.57
C LEU A 150 8.05 15.78 3.25
N GLU A 151 8.50 16.89 2.67
CA GLU A 151 8.29 18.23 3.20
C GLU A 151 6.80 18.60 3.20
N GLN A 152 6.09 18.30 2.11
CA GLN A 152 4.63 18.42 2.08
C GLN A 152 3.95 17.55 3.13
N HIS A 153 4.43 16.32 3.35
CA HIS A 153 3.92 15.47 4.40
C HIS A 153 4.22 16.06 5.77
N ARG A 154 5.42 16.60 6.00
CA ARG A 154 5.78 17.25 7.26
C ARG A 154 4.83 18.40 7.57
N ASP A 155 4.59 19.26 6.60
CA ASP A 155 3.73 20.43 6.77
C ASP A 155 2.26 20.05 6.92
N LYS A 156 1.78 19.06 6.16
CA LYS A 156 0.38 18.59 6.19
C LYS A 156 0.07 17.62 7.34
N PHE A 157 1.05 16.94 7.94
CA PHE A 157 0.79 15.95 9.00
C PHE A 157 1.23 16.40 10.38
N TRP A 158 2.31 17.19 10.50
CA TRP A 158 2.90 17.54 11.80
C TRP A 158 2.58 18.95 12.28
N ASN A 159 2.21 19.87 11.38
CA ASN A 159 1.92 21.26 11.74
C ASN A 159 0.41 21.56 11.94
N LEU A 160 -0.49 20.57 12.03
CA LEU A 160 -1.90 20.84 12.33
C LEU A 160 -2.15 20.91 13.86
N PRO A 161 -2.48 22.10 14.41
CA PRO A 161 -2.76 22.29 15.85
C PRO A 161 -4.05 21.60 16.34
N HIS A 162 -4.83 20.96 15.45
CA HIS A 162 -6.10 20.29 15.76
C HIS A 162 -6.16 18.85 15.28
N ARG A 163 -5.01 18.17 15.13
CA ARG A 163 -5.03 16.75 14.81
C ARG A 163 -5.60 15.96 15.99
N ALA A 164 -6.65 15.19 15.75
CA ALA A 164 -7.18 14.30 16.76
C ALA A 164 -6.12 13.23 17.12
N PRO A 165 -5.97 12.86 18.41
CA PRO A 165 -4.90 11.99 18.92
C PRO A 165 -4.86 10.55 18.35
N GLU A 166 -5.68 10.22 17.34
CA GLU A 166 -5.96 8.84 16.91
C GLU A 166 -6.19 8.71 15.39
N TYR A 167 -5.58 9.57 14.57
CA TYR A 167 -5.88 9.58 13.13
C TYR A 167 -5.65 8.23 12.42
N TYR A 168 -4.52 7.56 12.71
CA TYR A 168 -4.19 6.27 12.10
C TYR A 168 -5.16 5.18 12.57
N ALA A 169 -5.40 5.12 13.88
CA ALA A 169 -6.41 4.27 14.49
C ALA A 169 -7.79 4.47 13.83
N ARG A 170 -8.22 5.72 13.61
CA ARG A 170 -9.47 6.07 12.92
C ARG A 170 -9.51 5.61 11.47
N ALA A 171 -8.39 5.71 10.74
CA ALA A 171 -8.30 5.25 9.36
C ALA A 171 -8.45 3.73 9.26
N ILE A 172 -7.74 2.97 10.10
CA ILE A 172 -7.85 1.51 10.17
C ILE A 172 -9.26 1.10 10.59
N ALA A 173 -9.82 1.75 11.63
CA ALA A 173 -11.19 1.54 12.07
C ALA A 173 -12.20 1.74 10.95
N ASN A 174 -12.07 2.80 10.15
CA ASN A 174 -12.96 3.10 9.04
C ASN A 174 -12.84 2.07 7.91
N ARG A 175 -11.62 1.64 7.58
CA ARG A 175 -11.40 0.58 6.58
C ARG A 175 -12.04 -0.75 7.02
N LEU A 176 -11.88 -1.13 8.28
CA LEU A 176 -12.53 -2.32 8.84
C LEU A 176 -14.07 -2.18 8.83
N ALA A 177 -14.59 -1.01 9.23
CA ALA A 177 -16.02 -0.74 9.24
C ALA A 177 -16.65 -0.84 7.85
N LYS A 178 -15.99 -0.28 6.82
CA LYS A 178 -16.42 -0.38 5.42
C LYS A 178 -16.37 -1.82 4.92
N LEU A 179 -15.35 -2.58 5.28
CA LEU A 179 -15.28 -4.00 4.92
C LEU A 179 -16.45 -4.78 5.52
N TYR A 180 -16.73 -4.56 6.81
CA TYR A 180 -17.86 -5.17 7.50
C TYR A 180 -19.18 -4.79 6.82
N ALA A 181 -19.43 -3.49 6.61
CA ALA A 181 -20.64 -2.96 6.00
C ALA A 181 -20.90 -3.55 4.60
N ARG A 182 -19.86 -3.63 3.77
CA ARG A 182 -19.96 -4.20 2.41
C ARG A 182 -20.31 -5.67 2.38
N LYS A 183 -19.88 -6.43 3.40
CA LYS A 183 -20.16 -7.85 3.49
C LYS A 183 -21.53 -8.08 4.11
N THR A 184 -21.78 -7.52 5.28
CA THR A 184 -23.00 -7.79 6.04
C THR A 184 -24.22 -7.04 5.49
N GLY A 185 -24.02 -5.90 4.83
CA GLY A 185 -25.08 -4.96 4.46
C GLY A 185 -25.59 -4.15 5.65
N GLN A 186 -24.90 -4.20 6.80
CA GLN A 186 -25.32 -3.58 8.06
C GLN A 186 -24.18 -2.76 8.67
N LYS A 187 -24.53 -1.69 9.40
CA LYS A 187 -23.54 -0.90 10.14
C LYS A 187 -23.02 -1.73 11.32
N PRO A 188 -21.69 -1.79 11.56
CA PRO A 188 -21.15 -2.42 12.76
C PRO A 188 -21.55 -1.63 14.00
N THR A 189 -21.63 -2.32 15.15
CA THR A 189 -21.93 -1.70 16.44
C THR A 189 -20.68 -1.57 17.28
N SER A 190 -20.53 -0.44 17.96
CA SER A 190 -19.52 -0.22 18.99
C SER A 190 -20.16 -0.30 20.37
N GLY A 191 -19.45 -0.90 21.32
CA GLY A 191 -19.88 -1.02 22.70
C GLY A 191 -18.69 -1.34 23.60
N ALA A 192 -18.80 -0.90 24.86
CA ALA A 192 -17.88 -1.23 25.93
C ALA A 192 -18.65 -1.89 27.08
N SER A 193 -18.00 -2.77 27.82
CA SER A 193 -18.54 -3.31 29.06
C SER A 193 -18.65 -2.19 30.10
N THR A 194 -19.75 -2.14 30.85
CA THR A 194 -19.96 -1.14 31.90
C THR A 194 -18.98 -1.29 33.07
N ASP A 195 -18.51 -2.51 33.32
CA ASP A 195 -17.71 -2.83 34.52
C ASP A 195 -16.20 -2.71 34.28
N THR A 196 -15.70 -3.10 33.10
CA THR A 196 -14.26 -3.09 32.80
C THR A 196 -13.85 -2.06 31.75
N GLY A 197 -14.80 -1.48 31.00
CA GLY A 197 -14.48 -0.56 29.90
C GLY A 197 -13.93 -1.23 28.64
N ASP A 198 -13.72 -2.55 28.67
CA ASP A 198 -13.22 -3.33 27.54
C ASP A 198 -14.21 -3.41 26.39
N ALA A 199 -13.72 -3.64 25.17
CA ALA A 199 -14.55 -3.88 24.00
C ALA A 199 -15.58 -5.00 24.23
N SER A 200 -16.88 -4.68 24.13
CA SER A 200 -17.96 -5.66 24.30
C SER A 200 -18.49 -6.21 22.98
N THR A 201 -18.35 -5.48 21.87
CA THR A 201 -18.83 -5.92 20.55
C THR A 201 -17.74 -6.68 19.78
N LYS A 202 -18.15 -7.59 18.90
CA LYS A 202 -17.22 -8.32 18.03
C LYS A 202 -16.36 -7.36 17.20
N PHE A 203 -16.95 -6.26 16.74
CA PHE A 203 -16.25 -5.24 15.97
C PHE A 203 -15.17 -4.53 16.80
N THR A 204 -15.47 -4.07 18.01
CA THR A 204 -14.48 -3.39 18.86
C THR A 204 -13.38 -4.34 19.34
N LYS A 205 -13.70 -5.60 19.63
CA LYS A 205 -12.71 -6.63 20.01
C LYS A 205 -11.73 -6.94 18.88
N ALA A 206 -12.23 -7.10 17.65
CA ALA A 206 -11.38 -7.31 16.48
C ALA A 206 -10.48 -6.11 16.22
N LEU A 207 -11.00 -4.90 16.45
CA LEU A 207 -10.26 -3.66 16.28
C LEU A 207 -9.13 -3.50 17.32
N GLU A 208 -9.35 -3.92 18.57
CA GLU A 208 -8.29 -4.02 19.59
C GLU A 208 -7.20 -5.02 19.20
N GLN A 209 -7.59 -6.19 18.69
CA GLN A 209 -6.62 -7.19 18.20
C GLN A 209 -5.80 -6.67 17.02
N ILE A 210 -6.45 -5.98 16.07
CA ILE A 210 -5.76 -5.34 14.94
C ILE A 210 -4.83 -4.23 15.42
N PHE A 211 -5.24 -3.42 16.39
CA PHE A 211 -4.39 -2.37 16.96
C PHE A 211 -3.18 -2.95 17.68
N SER A 212 -3.36 -4.03 18.45
CA SER A 212 -2.26 -4.74 19.09
C SER A 212 -1.30 -5.37 18.08
N LEU A 213 -1.81 -5.91 16.96
CA LEU A 213 -0.96 -6.46 15.89
C LEU A 213 -0.19 -5.39 15.12
N LEU A 214 -0.75 -4.19 14.99
CA LEU A 214 -0.16 -3.05 14.29
C LEU A 214 0.58 -2.07 15.22
N ASP A 215 0.77 -2.44 16.49
CA ASP A 215 1.38 -1.63 17.55
C ASP A 215 0.80 -0.20 17.69
N ILE A 216 -0.52 -0.08 17.53
CA ILE A 216 -1.26 1.18 17.65
C ILE A 216 -1.64 1.39 19.12
N GLN A 217 -1.04 2.36 19.79
CA GLN A 217 -1.27 2.66 21.22
C GLN A 217 -2.57 3.46 21.54
N SER A 218 -3.53 3.50 20.62
CA SER A 218 -4.82 4.20 20.79
C SER A 218 -5.91 3.24 21.25
N GLY A 219 -6.81 3.72 22.12
CA GLY A 219 -7.97 2.93 22.53
C GLY A 219 -8.94 2.69 21.37
N ALA A 220 -9.44 1.48 21.20
CA ALA A 220 -10.29 1.08 20.05
C ALA A 220 -11.64 1.82 19.96
N ARG A 221 -12.16 2.35 21.07
CA ARG A 221 -13.52 2.89 21.17
C ARG A 221 -13.75 4.17 20.35
N SER A 222 -12.95 5.20 20.58
CA SER A 222 -13.08 6.49 19.89
C SER A 222 -12.90 6.36 18.37
N PRO A 223 -11.92 5.56 17.87
CA PRO A 223 -11.79 5.23 16.46
C PRO A 223 -12.98 4.44 15.89
N ALA A 224 -13.51 3.47 16.63
CA ALA A 224 -14.67 2.68 16.22
C ALA A 224 -15.94 3.55 16.09
N ASP A 225 -16.21 4.39 17.09
CA ASP A 225 -17.37 5.30 17.08
C ASP A 225 -17.27 6.29 15.90
N TRP A 226 -16.08 6.81 15.65
CA TRP A 226 -15.82 7.69 14.51
C TRP A 226 -16.03 6.96 13.18
N ALA A 227 -15.53 5.72 13.05
CA ALA A 227 -15.68 4.92 11.84
C ALA A 227 -17.15 4.63 11.52
N ILE A 228 -17.94 4.23 12.52
CA ILE A 228 -19.37 3.92 12.36
C ILE A 228 -20.16 5.15 11.91
N LYS A 229 -19.86 6.33 12.48
CA LYS A 229 -20.51 7.59 12.10
C LYS A 229 -20.20 8.02 10.66
N ASN A 230 -19.01 7.68 10.15
CA ASN A 230 -18.58 8.04 8.79
C ASN A 230 -18.99 7.05 7.70
N LEU A 231 -19.74 5.98 8.04
CA LEU A 231 -20.29 5.08 7.05
C LEU A 231 -21.47 5.73 6.31
N THR A 232 -21.32 5.85 5.00
CA THR A 232 -22.39 6.30 4.09
C THR A 232 -23.26 5.12 3.63
N GLU A 233 -24.43 5.42 3.08
CA GLU A 233 -25.32 4.38 2.53
C GLU A 233 -24.69 3.63 1.35
N GLU A 234 -23.83 4.30 0.58
CA GLU A 234 -23.06 3.68 -0.51
C GLU A 234 -22.13 2.57 -0.02
N ASP A 235 -21.59 2.69 1.20
CA ASP A 235 -20.71 1.66 1.79
C ASP A 235 -21.50 0.43 2.29
N LEU A 236 -22.82 0.54 2.45
CA LEU A 236 -23.71 -0.59 2.81
C LEU A 236 -24.13 -1.41 1.58
N ALA A 237 -24.06 -0.82 0.38
CA ALA A 237 -24.38 -1.52 -0.84
C ALA A 237 -23.27 -2.57 -1.14
N PRO A 238 -23.63 -3.84 -1.36
CA PRO A 238 -22.65 -4.82 -1.83
C PRO A 238 -22.10 -4.33 -3.17
N ARG A 239 -20.77 -4.23 -3.29
CA ARG A 239 -20.14 -3.94 -4.58
C ARG A 239 -20.52 -5.06 -5.55
N MET A 240 -21.43 -4.76 -6.48
CA MET A 240 -21.67 -5.63 -7.63
C MET A 240 -20.33 -5.83 -8.33
N SER A 241 -20.01 -7.08 -8.68
CA SER A 241 -18.79 -7.33 -9.45
C SER A 241 -18.90 -6.59 -10.79
N VAL A 242 -17.77 -6.10 -11.31
CA VAL A 242 -17.72 -5.47 -12.66
C VAL A 242 -18.31 -6.42 -13.72
N LEU A 243 -18.22 -7.72 -13.49
CA LEU A 243 -18.79 -8.77 -14.33
C LEU A 243 -20.33 -8.85 -14.27
N GLU A 244 -20.95 -8.60 -13.11
CA GLU A 244 -22.41 -8.47 -12.96
C GLU A 244 -22.94 -7.17 -13.58
N ASN A 245 -22.19 -6.07 -13.45
CA ASN A 245 -22.55 -4.79 -14.08
C ASN A 245 -22.49 -4.84 -15.62
N LEU A 246 -21.73 -5.78 -16.18
CA LEU A 246 -21.66 -6.05 -17.62
C LEU A 246 -22.64 -7.15 -18.08
N GLY A 247 -23.51 -7.66 -17.20
CA GLY A 247 -24.50 -8.69 -17.55
C GLY A 247 -23.92 -10.10 -17.75
N LEU A 248 -22.69 -10.36 -17.30
CA LEU A 248 -21.98 -11.63 -17.49
C LEU A 248 -21.98 -12.52 -16.22
N GLY A 249 -22.65 -12.10 -15.15
CA GLY A 249 -22.80 -12.88 -13.92
C GLY A 249 -23.85 -13.99 -14.02
N PRO A 250 -23.74 -15.08 -13.22
CA PRO A 250 -24.73 -16.15 -13.21
C PRO A 250 -26.10 -15.61 -12.80
N SER A 251 -27.10 -15.80 -13.67
CA SER A 251 -28.48 -15.39 -13.46
C SER A 251 -28.99 -15.91 -12.10
N PRO A 252 -29.62 -15.07 -11.26
CA PRO A 252 -30.19 -15.55 -10.00
C PRO A 252 -31.25 -16.59 -10.32
N SER A 253 -31.01 -17.82 -9.86
CA SER A 253 -31.91 -18.96 -10.02
C SER A 253 -33.33 -18.56 -9.65
N ARG A 254 -34.21 -18.46 -10.66
CA ARG A 254 -35.66 -18.31 -10.50
C ARG A 254 -36.15 -19.43 -9.60
N LYS A 255 -36.37 -19.13 -8.31
CA LYS A 255 -37.18 -19.99 -7.44
C LYS A 255 -38.56 -20.13 -8.08
N GLY A 256 -38.98 -21.37 -8.26
CA GLY A 256 -40.10 -21.79 -9.10
C GLY A 256 -41.37 -20.98 -8.87
N LEU A 257 -41.87 -20.40 -9.97
CA LEU A 257 -43.28 -20.12 -10.13
C LEU A 257 -44.02 -21.47 -10.17
N SER A 258 -44.60 -21.82 -9.01
CA SER A 258 -45.63 -22.83 -8.89
C SER A 258 -46.78 -22.47 -9.83
N MET A 259 -46.96 -23.22 -10.92
CA MET A 259 -48.14 -23.09 -11.76
C MET A 259 -49.36 -23.60 -10.99
N SER A 260 -50.19 -22.67 -10.52
CA SER A 260 -51.56 -22.95 -10.11
C SER A 260 -52.35 -23.47 -11.32
N ARG A 261 -52.75 -24.74 -11.27
CA ARG A 261 -53.75 -25.33 -12.18
C ARG A 261 -55.05 -24.55 -12.05
N CYS A 262 -55.44 -23.83 -13.11
CA CYS A 262 -56.83 -23.40 -13.30
C CYS A 262 -57.68 -24.63 -13.63
N VAL A 263 -58.63 -24.94 -12.76
CA VAL A 263 -59.71 -25.89 -13.02
C VAL A 263 -60.86 -25.10 -13.66
N LEU A 264 -61.26 -25.49 -14.87
CA LEU A 264 -62.41 -24.93 -15.59
C LEU A 264 -63.72 -25.45 -14.96
N PRO A 265 -64.78 -24.63 -14.86
CA PRO A 265 -66.10 -25.08 -14.44
C PRO A 265 -66.85 -25.80 -15.58
N GLU A 266 -67.61 -26.82 -15.18
CA GLU A 266 -68.51 -27.64 -16.01
C GLU A 266 -69.51 -26.79 -16.81
N GLY A 267 -69.63 -27.13 -18.09
CA GLY A 267 -70.69 -26.63 -18.96
C GLY A 267 -72.03 -27.31 -18.67
N ALA A 268 -73.04 -26.49 -18.43
CA ALA A 268 -74.44 -26.85 -18.44
C ALA A 268 -74.88 -27.34 -19.84
N LYS A 269 -75.60 -28.46 -19.86
CA LYS A 269 -76.44 -28.89 -20.98
C LYS A 269 -77.88 -28.65 -20.57
N ASP A 270 -78.60 -27.89 -21.38
CA ASP A 270 -79.95 -28.17 -21.87
C ASP A 270 -80.06 -27.60 -23.29
#